data_AF-A0AAW5V6R7-F1
#
_entry.id   AF-A0AAW5V6R7-F1
#
_cell.length_a   1.000
_cell.length_b   1.000
_cell.length_c   1.000
_cell.angle_alpha   90.00
_cell.angle_beta   90.00
_cell.angle_gamma   90.00
#
_symmetry.space_group_name_H-M   'P 1'
#
loop_
_entity.id
_entity.type
_entity.pdbx_description
1 polymer ?
#
loop_
_entity_poly.entity_id
_entity_poly.type
_entity_poly.pdbx_seq_one_letter_code
_entity_poly.pdbx_strand_id
1 'polypeptide(L)'
;MNRIILTIFISILLFQCRIFKPSSLDPSEDIGSLQALLRFLALADAFNTQSQSVLFMKFTDSNGTPYANGVIEYFVYNEADENGVATSPYGESGNVQTYTATLDTSGRAFLFFSERGIANISLKNVSNTFIGTASFRIYNGITKQLFSIYKQTGNAQYVLEDLANYRNRLATNFTFTPLGSANGRQFIYLEVQTRFIAADQNTSIGYIASSSDGEYYDSVTKIDDVTIEKNVTYEIILKISKPVFNGSEYVFFLSEEKRDYSPPNNFQSNRNLALRISAFSTPNSAKAFNLPLNSNLFLFRPDNMPWIYPVLYFGNGRYMIPPTLYSAVETRPTLLNSNFEVNQDMVSGFSCNLADQNFNAVGFQIVNFSGIEYLQCPISTTLPSQVLQVRSIDGNTLSNRIVDFNGTPYGFESYPFYIRGKFVSTFGSPPVAYTINASDYLLSSPTLYRNSSAISGFNSSINNGNSSSVLRTIKSSNNSDYFILSSNPTFAAPTIEIFRSIDDLVSVTAIPTIPSTITEYSTTITNQEQLQSFKGLLNYSYAISASTGVGNLPVFLTRFTKDDGTWESLPKLIKIK
;
A
#
# COMPACT_ATOMS: atom_id res chain seq x y z
N MET A 1 68.05 30.38 19.85
CA MET A 1 67.25 29.64 18.83
C MET A 1 67.37 28.11 18.96
N ASN A 2 68.58 27.53 19.05
CA ASN A 2 68.73 26.05 19.02
C ASN A 2 68.10 25.28 20.19
N ARG A 3 67.92 25.88 21.38
CA ARG A 3 67.24 25.22 22.51
C ARG A 3 65.72 25.18 22.38
N ILE A 4 65.09 26.19 21.79
CA ILE A 4 63.63 26.22 21.55
C ILE A 4 63.26 25.22 20.45
N ILE A 5 64.09 25.13 19.40
CA ILE A 5 63.91 24.15 18.32
C ILE A 5 64.06 22.71 18.84
N LEU A 6 65.03 22.45 19.73
CA LEU A 6 65.21 21.14 20.35
C LEU A 6 64.03 20.75 21.25
N THR A 7 63.48 21.69 22.04
CA THR A 7 62.31 21.43 22.89
C THR A 7 61.04 21.20 22.09
N ILE A 8 60.86 21.91 20.95
CA ILE A 8 59.75 21.69 20.02
C ILE A 8 59.90 20.34 19.28
N PHE A 9 61.12 19.94 18.93
CA PHE A 9 61.38 18.63 18.30
C PHE A 9 61.11 17.48 19.28
N ILE A 10 61.51 17.63 20.55
CA ILE A 10 61.29 16.64 21.61
C ILE A 10 59.80 16.56 22.01
N SER A 11 59.06 17.67 22.01
CA SER A 11 57.62 17.65 22.32
C SER A 11 56.76 17.08 21.19
N ILE A 12 57.15 17.24 19.92
CA ILE A 12 56.50 16.58 18.76
C ILE A 12 56.78 15.06 18.74
N LEU A 13 57.95 14.63 19.23
CA LEU A 13 58.31 13.21 19.33
C LEU A 13 57.69 12.49 20.54
N LEU A 14 57.43 13.18 21.65
CA LEU A 14 56.91 12.57 22.88
C LEU A 14 55.39 12.64 23.05
N PHE A 15 54.69 13.57 22.38
CA PHE A 15 53.22 13.69 22.44
C PHE A 15 52.53 13.37 21.11
N GLN A 16 52.92 12.28 20.46
CA GLN A 16 51.98 11.57 19.59
C GLN A 16 51.02 10.79 20.49
N CYS A 17 49.76 11.23 20.59
CA CYS A 17 48.66 10.38 21.03
C CYS A 17 48.53 9.21 20.04
N ARG A 18 49.38 8.19 20.20
CA ARG A 18 49.24 6.89 19.58
C ARG A 18 48.30 6.06 20.43
N ILE A 19 47.00 6.27 20.23
CA ILE A 19 46.08 5.13 20.31
C ILE A 19 46.57 4.17 19.21
N PHE A 20 46.90 2.95 19.59
CA PHE A 20 47.55 1.88 18.80
C PHE A 20 49.08 1.86 18.76
N LYS A 21 49.62 0.93 19.55
CA LYS A 21 50.87 0.23 19.23
C LYS A 21 50.45 -1.13 18.63
N PRO A 22 50.80 -1.46 17.39
CA PRO A 22 50.52 -2.78 16.84
C PRO A 22 51.41 -3.82 17.52
N SER A 23 50.78 -4.91 17.97
CA SER A 23 51.45 -6.08 18.53
C SER A 23 51.95 -6.96 17.39
N SER A 24 53.18 -7.46 17.49
CA SER A 24 53.83 -8.30 16.48
C SER A 24 53.38 -9.78 16.52
N LEU A 25 52.11 -10.04 16.87
CA LEU A 25 51.52 -11.39 16.91
C LEU A 25 50.20 -11.53 16.14
N ASP A 26 49.71 -10.49 15.44
CA ASP A 26 48.54 -10.60 14.56
C ASP A 26 48.72 -9.73 13.29
N PRO A 27 48.91 -10.32 12.08
CA PRO A 27 49.04 -9.58 10.83
C PRO A 27 47.70 -9.10 10.24
N SER A 28 46.57 -9.31 10.90
CA SER A 28 45.21 -9.13 10.33
C SER A 28 44.23 -8.31 11.19
N GLU A 29 44.75 -7.50 12.12
CA GLU A 29 44.01 -6.67 13.10
C GLU A 29 43.03 -5.62 12.49
N ASP A 30 41.96 -6.01 11.78
CA ASP A 30 40.92 -5.04 11.37
C ASP A 30 39.50 -5.60 11.12
N ILE A 31 39.17 -6.79 11.63
CA ILE A 31 37.80 -7.32 11.51
C ILE A 31 37.06 -7.23 12.84
N GLY A 32 37.71 -7.56 13.96
CA GLY A 32 37.08 -7.53 15.29
C GLY A 32 36.82 -6.10 15.81
N SER A 33 37.77 -5.19 15.60
CA SER A 33 37.67 -3.76 15.91
C SER A 33 36.60 -3.07 15.06
N LEU A 34 36.56 -3.35 13.76
CA LEU A 34 35.51 -2.86 12.85
C LEU A 34 34.14 -3.43 13.21
N GLN A 35 34.05 -4.72 13.54
CA GLN A 35 32.78 -5.33 13.98
C GLN A 35 32.30 -4.75 15.31
N ALA A 36 33.21 -4.47 16.26
CA ALA A 36 32.86 -3.78 17.50
C ALA A 36 32.39 -2.34 17.22
N LEU A 37 33.07 -1.61 16.34
CA LEU A 37 32.66 -0.26 15.94
C LEU A 37 31.29 -0.26 15.26
N LEU A 38 31.03 -1.19 14.34
CA LEU A 38 29.73 -1.36 13.69
C LEU A 38 28.63 -1.72 14.71
N ARG A 39 28.94 -2.56 15.70
CA ARG A 39 28.03 -2.85 16.81
C ARG A 39 27.77 -1.62 17.67
N PHE A 40 28.79 -0.81 17.98
CA PHE A 40 28.60 0.45 18.70
C PHE A 40 27.82 1.47 17.89
N LEU A 41 28.02 1.54 16.57
CA LEU A 41 27.25 2.41 15.68
C LEU A 41 25.80 1.96 15.60
N ALA A 42 25.55 0.65 15.50
CA ALA A 42 24.20 0.08 15.52
C ALA A 42 23.52 0.28 16.88
N LEU A 43 24.28 0.18 17.98
CA LEU A 43 23.78 0.46 19.33
C LEU A 43 23.48 1.95 19.47
N ALA A 44 24.37 2.82 19.00
CA ALA A 44 24.17 4.26 19.00
C ALA A 44 22.97 4.65 18.14
N ASP A 45 22.77 4.06 16.96
CA ASP A 45 21.58 4.31 16.14
C ASP A 45 20.32 3.79 16.86
N ALA A 46 20.35 2.55 17.37
CA ALA A 46 19.25 1.96 18.13
C ALA A 46 18.80 2.81 19.33
N PHE A 47 19.74 3.57 19.93
CA PHE A 47 19.55 4.40 21.11
C PHE A 47 19.68 5.92 20.86
N ASN A 48 19.83 6.43 19.63
CA ASN A 48 19.89 7.88 19.38
C ASN A 48 18.80 8.38 18.46
N THR A 49 18.21 7.55 17.61
CA THR A 49 17.09 7.97 16.75
C THR A 49 15.74 7.87 17.47
N GLN A 50 14.82 8.79 17.15
CA GLN A 50 13.42 8.69 17.56
C GLN A 50 12.79 7.48 16.84
N SER A 51 11.89 6.78 17.52
CA SER A 51 11.25 5.57 17.01
C SER A 51 9.90 5.40 17.67
N GLN A 52 8.88 5.11 16.85
CA GLN A 52 7.57 4.71 17.32
C GLN A 52 7.42 3.20 17.18
N SER A 53 7.05 2.52 18.27
CA SER A 53 6.80 1.08 18.25
C SER A 53 5.33 0.79 18.50
N VAL A 54 4.76 -0.11 17.71
CA VAL A 54 3.41 -0.64 17.90
C VAL A 54 3.54 -2.13 18.19
N LEU A 55 3.05 -2.54 19.36
CA LEU A 55 3.04 -3.92 19.79
C LEU A 55 1.61 -4.44 19.74
N PHE A 56 1.40 -5.59 19.12
CA PHE A 56 0.15 -6.33 19.19
C PHE A 56 0.32 -7.45 20.20
N MET A 57 -0.38 -7.38 21.34
CA MET A 57 -0.18 -8.29 22.47
C MET A 57 -1.48 -8.96 22.88
N LYS A 58 -1.35 -10.18 23.41
CA LYS A 58 -2.42 -10.97 24.04
C LYS A 58 -2.11 -11.20 25.52
N PHE A 59 -3.15 -11.11 26.34
CA PHE A 59 -3.10 -11.17 27.79
C PHE A 59 -4.04 -12.28 28.27
N THR A 60 -3.47 -13.29 28.91
CA THR A 60 -4.21 -14.46 29.41
C THR A 60 -3.83 -14.80 30.83
N ASP A 61 -4.67 -15.55 31.53
CA ASP A 61 -4.27 -16.21 32.77
C ASP A 61 -3.27 -17.35 32.49
N SER A 62 -2.82 -18.03 33.54
CA SER A 62 -1.90 -19.16 33.47
C SER A 62 -2.43 -20.37 32.68
N ASN A 63 -3.75 -20.47 32.50
CA ASN A 63 -4.43 -21.55 31.78
C ASN A 63 -4.71 -21.18 30.31
N GLY A 64 -4.35 -19.97 29.88
CA GLY A 64 -4.61 -19.45 28.54
C GLY A 64 -5.99 -18.80 28.36
N THR A 65 -6.76 -18.61 29.44
CA THR A 65 -8.04 -17.89 29.41
C THR A 65 -7.79 -16.40 29.19
N PRO A 66 -8.43 -15.76 28.19
CA PRO A 66 -8.20 -14.34 27.92
C PRO A 66 -8.76 -13.44 29.02
N TYR A 67 -8.04 -12.36 29.34
CA TYR A 67 -8.55 -11.25 30.15
C TYR A 67 -9.47 -10.34 29.31
N ALA A 68 -10.56 -10.90 28.79
CA ALA A 68 -11.49 -10.21 27.91
C ALA A 68 -12.03 -8.92 28.53
N ASN A 69 -12.06 -7.82 27.76
CA ASN A 69 -12.52 -6.49 28.21
C ASN A 69 -11.77 -5.94 29.44
N GLY A 70 -10.59 -6.48 29.76
CA GLY A 70 -9.68 -5.90 30.74
C GLY A 70 -9.12 -4.56 30.27
N VAL A 71 -8.50 -3.83 31.19
CA VAL A 71 -7.87 -2.53 30.91
C VAL A 71 -6.38 -2.64 31.17
N ILE A 72 -5.61 -2.11 30.23
CA ILE A 72 -4.17 -1.95 30.36
C ILE A 72 -3.85 -0.48 30.54
N GLU A 73 -3.03 -0.17 31.53
CA GLU A 73 -2.36 1.11 31.69
C GLU A 73 -0.89 0.91 31.33
N TYR A 74 -0.34 1.71 30.43
CA TYR A 74 1.03 1.52 29.97
C TYR A 74 1.72 2.85 29.68
N PHE A 75 3.04 2.85 29.87
CA PHE A 75 3.90 4.01 29.63
C PHE A 75 5.33 3.56 29.33
N VAL A 76 6.15 4.45 28.78
CA VAL A 76 7.60 4.28 28.65
C VAL A 76 8.29 5.34 29.48
N TYR A 77 9.32 4.95 30.23
CA TYR A 77 10.24 5.88 30.84
C TYR A 77 11.53 5.92 30.02
N ASN A 78 11.91 7.12 29.58
CA ASN A 78 13.14 7.36 28.85
C ASN A 78 14.33 7.43 29.82
N GLU A 79 15.31 6.54 29.63
CA GLU A 79 16.48 6.44 30.51
C GLU A 79 17.43 7.66 30.38
N ALA A 80 17.22 8.54 29.40
CA ALA A 80 18.05 9.71 29.13
C ALA A 80 17.45 11.05 29.58
N ASP A 81 16.29 11.04 30.27
CA ASP A 81 15.56 12.29 30.55
C ASP A 81 16.13 13.09 31.74
N GLU A 82 16.21 14.41 31.56
CA GLU A 82 16.59 15.37 32.60
C GLU A 82 15.36 15.74 33.44
N ASN A 83 15.46 15.65 34.77
CA ASN A 83 14.36 15.96 35.69
C ASN A 83 13.72 17.34 35.39
N GLY A 84 12.41 17.38 35.07
CA GLY A 84 11.59 18.61 35.17
C GLY A 84 10.84 19.10 33.91
N VAL A 85 10.81 18.34 32.82
CA VAL A 85 10.07 18.73 31.59
C VAL A 85 8.58 18.31 31.67
N ALA A 86 7.62 19.00 31.07
CA ALA A 86 6.19 18.64 31.19
C ALA A 86 5.85 17.31 30.48
N THR A 87 4.85 16.53 30.94
CA THR A 87 4.39 15.32 30.23
C THR A 87 3.75 15.66 28.89
N SER A 88 4.13 14.99 27.80
CA SER A 88 3.51 15.15 26.49
C SER A 88 2.77 13.87 26.06
N PRO A 89 1.57 13.98 25.46
CA PRO A 89 0.92 12.86 24.79
C PRO A 89 1.71 12.35 23.58
N TYR A 90 2.80 13.01 23.20
CA TYR A 90 3.56 12.76 21.98
C TYR A 90 5.06 12.51 22.24
N GLY A 91 5.49 12.48 23.51
CA GLY A 91 6.88 12.19 23.89
C GLY A 91 7.95 13.21 23.45
N GLU A 92 7.52 14.41 23.05
CA GLU A 92 8.43 15.49 22.61
C GLU A 92 9.17 16.17 23.77
N SER A 93 8.81 15.80 25.01
CA SER A 93 9.19 16.48 26.23
C SER A 93 9.80 15.54 27.28
N GLY A 94 10.14 14.30 26.92
CA GLY A 94 10.81 13.33 27.82
C GLY A 94 9.93 12.70 28.90
N ASN A 95 8.85 13.38 29.30
CA ASN A 95 7.86 12.86 30.24
C ASN A 95 6.64 12.28 29.51
N VAL A 96 6.37 10.99 29.72
CA VAL A 96 5.37 10.23 28.94
C VAL A 96 4.05 10.13 29.71
N GLN A 97 2.96 10.58 29.07
CA GLN A 97 1.60 10.38 29.57
C GLN A 97 1.27 8.88 29.59
N THR A 98 0.70 8.39 30.69
CA THR A 98 0.18 7.01 30.74
C THR A 98 -0.96 6.85 29.75
N TYR A 99 -0.83 5.88 28.84
CA TYR A 99 -1.89 5.49 27.93
C TYR A 99 -2.71 4.35 28.51
N THR A 100 -3.93 4.23 28.01
CA THR A 100 -4.80 3.10 28.34
C THR A 100 -5.29 2.41 27.08
N ALA A 101 -5.42 1.08 27.17
CA ALA A 101 -6.01 0.26 26.12
C ALA A 101 -7.02 -0.69 26.74
N THR A 102 -8.17 -0.87 26.08
CA THR A 102 -9.16 -1.89 26.46
C THR A 102 -8.91 -3.14 25.63
N LEU A 103 -8.90 -4.30 26.29
CA LEU A 103 -8.67 -5.59 25.66
C LEU A 103 -9.88 -6.09 24.88
N ASP A 104 -9.61 -6.70 23.74
CA ASP A 104 -10.61 -7.41 22.94
C ASP A 104 -11.23 -8.59 23.70
N THR A 105 -12.28 -9.18 23.13
CA THR A 105 -12.91 -10.40 23.71
C THR A 105 -11.96 -11.61 23.79
N SER A 106 -10.85 -11.60 23.07
CA SER A 106 -9.77 -12.58 23.11
C SER A 106 -8.58 -12.14 23.98
N GLY A 107 -8.71 -11.07 24.76
CA GLY A 107 -7.67 -10.52 25.62
C GLY A 107 -6.52 -9.84 24.87
N ARG A 108 -6.73 -9.22 23.69
CA ARG A 108 -5.68 -8.59 22.87
C ARG A 108 -5.82 -7.08 22.78
N ALA A 109 -4.71 -6.39 22.57
CA ALA A 109 -4.70 -4.95 22.29
C ALA A 109 -3.44 -4.51 21.52
N PHE A 110 -3.53 -3.34 20.90
CA PHE A 110 -2.37 -2.61 20.37
C PHE A 110 -1.84 -1.64 21.41
N LEU A 111 -0.54 -1.64 21.62
CA LEU A 111 0.16 -0.74 22.53
C LEU A 111 1.15 0.11 21.75
N PHE A 112 1.11 1.42 22.01
CA PHE A 112 1.86 2.42 21.27
C PHE A 112 2.93 3.07 22.13
N PHE A 113 4.18 3.04 21.67
CA PHE A 113 5.29 3.64 22.36
C PHE A 113 5.92 4.69 21.44
N SER A 114 5.82 5.96 21.84
CA SER A 114 6.37 7.10 21.10
C SER A 114 7.85 7.34 21.37
N GLU A 115 8.40 6.68 22.39
CA GLU A 115 9.77 6.85 22.85
C GLU A 115 10.45 5.51 23.10
N ARG A 116 11.79 5.56 23.11
CA ARG A 116 12.64 4.45 23.57
C ARG A 116 12.75 4.47 25.10
N GLY A 117 13.07 3.32 25.66
CA GLY A 117 13.35 3.19 27.09
C GLY A 117 12.67 1.96 27.69
N ILE A 118 12.33 2.06 28.97
CA ILE A 118 11.68 0.98 29.71
C ILE A 118 10.17 1.18 29.63
N ALA A 119 9.51 0.27 28.91
CA ALA A 119 8.07 0.17 28.90
C ALA A 119 7.58 -0.57 30.15
N ASN A 120 6.53 -0.06 30.77
CA ASN A 120 5.80 -0.71 31.85
C ASN A 120 4.33 -0.84 31.47
N ILE A 121 3.78 -2.01 31.78
CA ILE A 121 2.38 -2.37 31.59
C ILE A 121 1.81 -2.75 32.95
N SER A 122 0.62 -2.24 33.25
CA SER A 122 -0.24 -2.64 34.37
C SER A 122 -1.54 -3.19 33.83
N LEU A 123 -1.84 -4.45 34.14
CA LEU A 123 -3.03 -5.14 33.68
C LEU A 123 -4.09 -5.15 34.77
N LYS A 124 -5.32 -4.78 34.40
CA LYS A 124 -6.51 -4.85 35.24
C LYS A 124 -7.58 -5.68 34.52
N ASN A 125 -8.38 -6.43 35.28
CA ASN A 125 -9.53 -7.15 34.72
C ASN A 125 -10.71 -6.19 34.43
N VAL A 126 -11.81 -6.74 33.89
CA VAL A 126 -13.03 -5.97 33.57
C VAL A 126 -13.65 -5.27 34.78
N SER A 127 -13.42 -5.76 35.99
CA SER A 127 -13.84 -5.13 37.25
C SER A 127 -12.83 -4.12 37.79
N ASN A 128 -11.87 -3.70 36.95
CA ASN A 128 -10.78 -2.78 37.28
C ASN A 128 -9.89 -3.26 38.45
N THR A 129 -9.88 -4.57 38.73
CA THR A 129 -9.02 -5.18 39.75
C THR A 129 -7.64 -5.45 39.16
N PHE A 130 -6.59 -5.05 39.86
CA PHE A 130 -5.20 -5.28 39.46
C PHE A 130 -4.88 -6.77 39.37
N ILE A 131 -4.23 -7.17 38.27
CA ILE A 131 -3.85 -8.56 37.98
C ILE A 131 -2.33 -8.75 38.00
N GLY A 132 -1.58 -7.80 37.42
CA GLY A 132 -0.14 -7.94 37.29
C GLY A 132 0.51 -6.80 36.51
N THR A 133 1.84 -6.81 36.49
CA THR A 133 2.65 -5.89 35.68
C THR A 133 3.67 -6.62 34.82
N ALA A 134 4.08 -5.99 33.72
CA ALA A 134 5.21 -6.43 32.91
C ALA A 134 6.07 -5.23 32.51
N SER A 135 7.39 -5.44 32.47
CA SER A 135 8.36 -4.46 32.01
C SER A 135 9.28 -5.06 30.94
N PHE A 136 9.49 -4.30 29.87
CA PHE A 136 10.37 -4.65 28.76
C PHE A 136 11.01 -3.38 28.20
N ARG A 137 11.98 -3.54 27.30
CA ARG A 137 12.67 -2.41 26.68
C ARG A 137 12.16 -2.18 25.27
N ILE A 138 11.96 -0.92 24.91
CA ILE A 138 11.67 -0.45 23.54
C ILE A 138 12.87 0.36 23.03
N TYR A 139 13.32 0.07 21.82
CA TYR A 139 14.44 0.74 21.16
C TYR A 139 14.28 0.65 19.64
N ASN A 140 14.99 1.49 18.90
CA ASN A 140 14.91 1.49 17.44
C ASN A 140 15.46 0.16 16.89
N GLY A 141 14.70 -0.48 16.00
CA GLY A 141 15.07 -1.76 15.39
C GLY A 141 14.73 -2.99 16.24
N ILE A 142 13.99 -2.85 17.36
CA ILE A 142 13.44 -4.01 18.06
C ILE A 142 12.57 -4.84 17.10
N THR A 143 12.72 -6.16 17.15
CA THR A 143 11.93 -7.11 16.38
C THR A 143 11.23 -8.09 17.32
N LYS A 144 10.24 -8.84 16.80
CA LYS A 144 9.56 -9.88 17.57
C LYS A 144 10.53 -10.91 18.16
N GLN A 145 11.62 -11.25 17.46
CA GLN A 145 12.64 -12.21 17.92
C GLN A 145 13.52 -11.66 19.04
N LEU A 146 13.68 -10.34 19.12
CA LEU A 146 14.49 -9.67 20.14
C LEU A 146 13.65 -9.19 21.33
N PHE A 147 12.32 -9.25 21.23
CA PHE A 147 11.43 -8.86 22.31
C PHE A 147 11.55 -9.82 23.48
N SER A 148 11.75 -9.26 24.67
CA SER A 148 11.77 -10.02 25.92
C SER A 148 11.23 -9.19 27.07
N ILE A 149 10.42 -9.83 27.91
CA ILE A 149 9.97 -9.29 29.18
C ILE A 149 11.01 -9.67 30.22
N TYR A 150 11.68 -8.68 30.81
CA TYR A 150 12.73 -8.92 31.79
C TYR A 150 12.19 -8.86 33.23
N LYS A 151 11.01 -8.28 33.45
CA LYS A 151 10.36 -8.22 34.76
C LYS A 151 8.85 -8.40 34.60
N GLN A 152 8.26 -9.25 35.42
CA GLN A 152 6.81 -9.41 35.50
C GLN A 152 6.37 -9.69 36.93
N THR A 153 5.15 -9.31 37.27
CA THR A 153 4.49 -9.61 38.55
C THR A 153 3.06 -10.06 38.31
N GLY A 154 2.52 -10.89 39.21
CA GLY A 154 1.18 -11.47 39.06
C GLY A 154 1.17 -12.76 38.21
N ASN A 155 -0.03 -13.30 37.98
CA ASN A 155 -0.24 -14.58 37.31
C ASN A 155 -0.64 -14.45 35.83
N ALA A 156 -0.59 -13.23 35.29
CA ALA A 156 -0.90 -13.00 33.89
C ALA A 156 0.26 -13.45 32.98
N GLN A 157 -0.10 -13.97 31.81
CA GLN A 157 0.79 -14.23 30.70
C GLN A 157 0.67 -13.09 29.68
N TYR A 158 1.81 -12.64 29.19
CA TYR A 158 1.97 -11.53 28.26
C TYR A 158 2.58 -12.06 26.97
N VAL A 159 1.77 -12.22 25.92
CA VAL A 159 2.18 -12.86 24.68
C VAL A 159 2.27 -11.82 23.57
N LEU A 160 3.44 -11.68 22.94
CA LEU A 160 3.62 -10.82 21.78
C LEU A 160 3.15 -11.53 20.50
N GLU A 161 2.07 -11.04 19.90
CA GLU A 161 1.52 -11.55 18.64
C GLU A 161 2.28 -10.95 17.45
N ASP A 162 2.53 -9.64 17.43
CA ASP A 162 3.34 -8.98 16.39
C ASP A 162 3.93 -7.64 16.88
N LEU A 163 4.94 -7.13 16.17
CA LEU A 163 5.60 -5.87 16.47
C LEU A 163 5.98 -5.13 15.18
N ALA A 164 5.70 -3.83 15.13
CA ALA A 164 6.21 -2.92 14.10
C ALA A 164 6.94 -1.73 14.73
N ASN A 165 7.97 -1.27 14.05
CA ASN A 165 8.76 -0.10 14.43
C ASN A 165 8.78 0.88 13.24
N TYR A 166 8.53 2.15 13.52
CA TYR A 166 8.51 3.23 12.56
C TYR A 166 9.53 4.30 12.99
N ARG A 167 10.42 4.70 12.08
CA ARG A 167 11.45 5.72 12.38
C ARG A 167 10.89 7.11 12.65
N ASN A 168 9.76 7.43 12.01
CA ASN A 168 9.13 8.75 12.12
C ASN A 168 7.73 8.62 12.71
N ARG A 169 7.27 9.72 13.30
CA ARG A 169 5.89 9.85 13.76
C ARG A 169 4.93 9.59 12.60
N LEU A 170 4.08 8.58 12.75
CA LEU A 170 2.98 8.39 11.81
C LEU A 170 1.94 9.50 12.05
N ALA A 171 1.42 10.09 10.97
CA ALA A 171 0.43 11.15 11.07
C ALA A 171 -0.80 10.69 11.84
N THR A 172 -1.48 11.60 12.55
CA THR A 172 -2.77 11.32 13.20
C THR A 172 -3.92 11.15 12.20
N ASN A 173 -3.69 11.49 10.92
CA ASN A 173 -4.66 11.32 9.84
C ASN A 173 -4.44 9.98 9.11
N PHE A 174 -5.55 9.31 8.81
CA PHE A 174 -5.62 8.06 8.03
C PHE A 174 -5.18 8.25 6.58
N THR A 175 -3.88 8.27 6.32
CA THR A 175 -3.36 8.26 4.95
C THR A 175 -2.59 6.97 4.74
N PHE A 176 -3.35 5.87 4.65
CA PHE A 176 -2.86 4.58 4.18
C PHE A 176 -3.62 4.23 2.91
N THR A 177 -2.98 4.45 1.76
CA THR A 177 -3.61 4.22 0.46
C THR A 177 -2.84 3.17 -0.32
N PRO A 178 -3.36 1.93 -0.42
CA PRO A 178 -2.80 0.95 -1.33
C PRO A 178 -2.92 1.40 -2.78
N LEU A 179 -1.79 1.43 -3.47
CA LEU A 179 -1.68 1.87 -4.86
C LEU A 179 -1.72 0.69 -5.84
N GLY A 180 -1.61 -0.54 -5.34
CA GLY A 180 -1.54 -1.77 -6.14
C GLY A 180 -0.12 -2.29 -6.26
N SER A 181 0.16 -3.07 -7.31
CA SER A 181 1.44 -3.75 -7.49
C SER A 181 2.00 -3.57 -8.90
N ALA A 182 3.32 -3.47 -9.02
CA ALA A 182 4.04 -3.48 -10.30
C ALA A 182 5.35 -4.27 -10.16
N ASN A 183 5.69 -5.07 -11.17
CA ASN A 183 6.90 -5.91 -11.20
C ASN A 183 7.15 -6.72 -9.91
N GLY A 184 6.10 -7.35 -9.37
CA GLY A 184 6.19 -8.17 -8.16
C GLY A 184 6.36 -7.40 -6.86
N ARG A 185 6.28 -6.06 -6.88
CA ARG A 185 6.28 -5.23 -5.67
C ARG A 185 4.92 -4.58 -5.45
N GLN A 186 4.54 -4.50 -4.19
CA GLN A 186 3.34 -3.86 -3.65
C GLN A 186 3.66 -2.43 -3.28
N PHE A 187 2.74 -1.49 -3.51
CA PHE A 187 2.94 -0.07 -3.24
C PHE A 187 1.85 0.50 -2.36
N ILE A 188 2.25 1.34 -1.41
CA ILE A 188 1.38 2.14 -0.56
C ILE A 188 1.83 3.60 -0.60
N TYR A 189 0.86 4.49 -0.51
CA TYR A 189 1.06 5.91 -0.27
C TYR A 189 0.75 6.25 1.17
N LEU A 190 1.63 7.05 1.77
CA LEU A 190 1.57 7.51 3.14
C LEU A 190 1.78 9.02 3.19
N GLU A 191 1.10 9.70 4.10
CA GLU A 191 1.40 11.11 4.40
C GLU A 191 1.92 11.24 5.83
N VAL A 192 3.07 11.89 5.97
CA VAL A 192 3.66 12.21 7.27
C VAL A 192 3.43 13.69 7.54
N GLN A 193 2.71 13.97 8.61
CA GLN A 193 2.41 15.32 9.03
C GLN A 193 3.67 15.99 9.59
N THR A 194 4.04 17.14 9.04
CA THR A 194 5.23 17.90 9.45
C THR A 194 4.90 19.07 10.36
N ARG A 195 3.67 19.58 10.29
CA ARG A 195 3.16 20.63 11.15
C ARG A 195 1.68 20.41 11.43
N PHE A 196 1.29 20.52 12.69
CA PHE A 196 -0.10 20.44 13.12
C PHE A 196 -0.42 21.62 14.05
N ILE A 197 -1.43 22.40 13.68
CA ILE A 197 -2.01 23.44 14.54
C ILE A 197 -3.41 22.98 14.95
N ALA A 198 -4.20 22.53 13.98
CA ALA A 198 -5.53 22.00 14.15
C ALA A 198 -5.88 21.04 13.00
N ALA A 199 -7.03 20.35 13.10
CA ALA A 199 -7.50 19.40 12.08
C ALA A 199 -7.63 20.04 10.68
N ASP A 200 -7.93 21.34 10.65
CA ASP A 200 -8.08 22.21 9.48
C ASP A 200 -6.85 23.06 9.15
N GLN A 201 -5.78 22.94 9.93
CA GLN A 201 -4.55 23.70 9.75
C GLN A 201 -3.34 22.82 9.97
N ASN A 202 -2.85 22.21 8.89
CA ASN A 202 -1.70 21.31 8.93
C ASN A 202 -1.01 21.16 7.58
N THR A 203 0.25 20.72 7.62
CA THR A 203 1.05 20.41 6.43
C THR A 203 1.62 19.00 6.53
N SER A 204 1.73 18.34 5.39
CA SER A 204 2.21 16.96 5.29
C SER A 204 3.23 16.77 4.16
N ILE A 205 4.00 15.70 4.23
CA ILE A 205 4.88 15.21 3.17
C ILE A 205 4.38 13.84 2.72
N GLY A 206 4.27 13.64 1.41
CA GLY A 206 3.90 12.36 0.81
C GLY A 206 5.09 11.42 0.64
N TYR A 207 4.87 10.13 0.89
CA TYR A 207 5.83 9.06 0.69
C TYR A 207 5.20 7.92 -0.10
N ILE A 208 5.96 7.33 -1.02
CA ILE A 208 5.62 6.05 -1.64
C ILE A 208 6.53 5.00 -1.01
N ALA A 209 5.91 4.01 -0.38
CA ALA A 209 6.61 2.85 0.12
C ALA A 209 6.30 1.64 -0.74
N SER A 210 7.29 0.78 -0.97
CA SER A 210 7.11 -0.48 -1.69
C SER A 210 7.62 -1.67 -0.90
N SER A 211 6.97 -2.81 -1.10
CA SER A 211 7.29 -4.07 -0.45
C SER A 211 7.32 -5.21 -1.46
N SER A 212 8.21 -6.18 -1.26
CA SER A 212 8.15 -7.42 -2.05
C SER A 212 7.10 -8.40 -1.54
N ASP A 213 6.76 -8.38 -0.24
CA ASP A 213 5.93 -9.39 0.42
C ASP A 213 4.59 -8.86 0.97
N GLY A 214 4.38 -7.54 0.93
CA GLY A 214 3.20 -6.88 1.46
C GLY A 214 3.21 -6.63 2.97
N GLU A 215 4.23 -7.13 3.69
CA GLU A 215 4.40 -6.98 5.14
C GLU A 215 5.55 -6.01 5.48
N TYR A 216 6.70 -6.16 4.83
CA TYR A 216 7.90 -5.35 5.05
C TYR A 216 8.12 -4.40 3.87
N TYR A 217 7.89 -3.11 4.10
CA TYR A 217 8.11 -2.04 3.12
C TYR A 217 9.52 -1.47 3.30
N ASP A 218 10.45 -2.06 2.55
CA ASP A 218 11.89 -1.84 2.62
C ASP A 218 12.38 -0.67 1.76
N SER A 219 11.56 -0.21 0.82
CA SER A 219 11.86 0.90 -0.08
C SER A 219 10.88 2.05 0.17
N VAL A 220 11.36 3.15 0.74
CA VAL A 220 10.55 4.33 1.05
C VAL A 220 11.15 5.54 0.35
N THR A 221 10.35 6.18 -0.50
CA THR A 221 10.76 7.35 -1.30
C THR A 221 9.85 8.53 -1.00
N LYS A 222 10.45 9.61 -0.53
CA LYS A 222 9.76 10.90 -0.38
C LYS A 222 9.39 11.47 -1.76
N ILE A 223 8.20 12.08 -1.86
CA ILE A 223 7.78 12.84 -3.04
C ILE A 223 8.19 14.31 -2.84
N ASP A 224 9.11 14.79 -3.66
CA ASP A 224 9.55 16.20 -3.69
C ASP A 224 8.80 17.01 -4.75
N ASP A 225 8.86 18.34 -4.63
CA ASP A 225 8.26 19.33 -5.54
C ASP A 225 6.71 19.26 -5.63
N VAL A 226 6.08 18.82 -4.54
CA VAL A 226 4.63 18.82 -4.29
C VAL A 226 4.30 19.48 -2.95
N THR A 227 3.07 19.99 -2.81
CA THR A 227 2.54 20.59 -1.59
C THR A 227 1.31 19.83 -1.11
N ILE A 228 1.27 19.47 0.17
CA ILE A 228 0.10 18.88 0.83
C ILE A 228 -0.18 19.71 2.07
N GLU A 229 -1.30 20.42 2.06
CA GLU A 229 -1.66 21.32 3.14
C GLU A 229 -3.18 21.45 3.32
N LYS A 230 -3.56 21.72 4.56
CA LYS A 230 -4.92 22.09 4.95
C LYS A 230 -4.89 23.45 5.61
N ASN A 231 -5.80 24.30 5.19
CA ASN A 231 -6.08 25.59 5.76
C ASN A 231 -7.60 25.74 5.94
N VAL A 232 -8.04 26.72 6.72
CA VAL A 232 -9.45 26.93 7.09
C VAL A 232 -10.35 27.06 5.86
N THR A 233 -9.83 27.60 4.76
CA THR A 233 -10.60 27.89 3.54
C THR A 233 -10.28 26.97 2.37
N TYR A 234 -9.14 26.29 2.36
CA TYR A 234 -8.74 25.44 1.25
C TYR A 234 -7.88 24.26 1.70
N GLU A 235 -7.87 23.19 0.92
CA GLU A 235 -6.89 22.12 1.03
C GLU A 235 -6.21 21.88 -0.31
N ILE A 236 -4.95 21.46 -0.22
CA ILE A 236 -4.16 20.94 -1.33
C ILE A 236 -3.92 19.47 -1.04
N ILE A 237 -4.46 18.61 -1.91
CA ILE A 237 -4.35 17.16 -1.79
C ILE A 237 -3.54 16.59 -2.96
N LEU A 238 -2.89 15.45 -2.73
CA LEU A 238 -2.17 14.71 -3.77
C LEU A 238 -2.93 13.43 -4.15
N LYS A 239 -3.37 13.35 -5.40
CA LYS A 239 -3.93 12.13 -6.00
C LYS A 239 -2.82 11.38 -6.73
N ILE A 240 -2.78 10.05 -6.59
CA ILE A 240 -1.69 9.20 -7.10
C ILE A 240 -2.25 8.00 -7.83
N SER A 241 -1.82 7.77 -9.07
CA SER A 241 -2.24 6.60 -9.86
C SER A 241 -1.68 5.29 -9.31
N LYS A 242 -2.15 4.17 -9.88
CA LYS A 242 -1.45 2.89 -9.76
C LYS A 242 -0.02 3.01 -10.32
N PRO A 243 0.93 2.21 -9.79
CA PRO A 243 2.26 2.13 -10.36
C PRO A 243 2.22 1.45 -11.73
N VAL A 244 3.05 1.92 -12.66
CA VAL A 244 3.44 1.17 -13.86
C VAL A 244 4.93 0.94 -13.87
N PHE A 245 5.37 -0.18 -14.42
CA PHE A 245 6.80 -0.52 -14.52
C PHE A 245 7.24 -0.49 -15.98
N ASN A 246 8.26 0.31 -16.27
CA ASN A 246 8.75 0.50 -17.64
C ASN A 246 9.97 -0.36 -17.99
N GLY A 247 10.34 -1.31 -17.14
CA GLY A 247 11.55 -2.13 -17.27
C GLY A 247 12.72 -1.67 -16.40
N SER A 248 12.77 -0.38 -16.02
CA SER A 248 13.82 0.19 -15.17
C SER A 248 13.33 1.03 -13.99
N GLU A 249 12.16 1.62 -14.13
CA GLU A 249 11.59 2.58 -13.19
C GLU A 249 10.12 2.24 -12.93
N TYR A 250 9.69 2.52 -11.71
CA TYR A 250 8.29 2.64 -11.36
C TYR A 250 7.84 4.07 -11.66
N VAL A 251 6.75 4.20 -12.40
CA VAL A 251 6.19 5.49 -12.80
C VAL A 251 4.81 5.65 -12.18
N PHE A 252 4.57 6.84 -11.64
CA PHE A 252 3.30 7.27 -11.08
C PHE A 252 2.88 8.57 -11.74
N PHE A 253 1.59 8.70 -12.01
CA PHE A 253 0.98 9.97 -12.40
C PHE A 253 0.32 10.57 -11.17
N LEU A 254 0.52 11.88 -10.96
CA LEU A 254 0.05 12.57 -9.77
C LEU A 254 -0.78 13.80 -10.16
N SER A 255 -1.72 14.19 -9.30
CA SER A 255 -2.41 15.47 -9.41
C SER A 255 -2.40 16.15 -8.06
N GLU A 256 -1.74 17.30 -8.02
CA GLU A 256 -1.83 18.24 -6.90
C GLU A 256 -3.07 19.09 -7.14
N GLU A 257 -4.12 18.86 -6.36
CA GLU A 257 -5.42 19.52 -6.51
C GLU A 257 -5.66 20.45 -5.33
N LYS A 258 -5.96 21.71 -5.64
CA LYS A 258 -6.42 22.71 -4.68
C LYS A 258 -7.94 22.82 -4.76
N ARG A 259 -8.60 22.78 -3.61
CA ARG A 259 -10.06 22.86 -3.47
C ARG A 259 -10.48 23.54 -2.18
N ASP A 260 -11.73 23.95 -2.07
CA ASP A 260 -12.29 24.50 -0.83
C ASP A 260 -12.18 23.48 0.32
N TYR A 261 -11.81 23.97 1.51
CA TYR A 261 -11.82 23.18 2.73
C TYR A 261 -13.22 23.18 3.32
N SER A 262 -13.74 21.99 3.63
CA SER A 262 -15.15 21.68 3.95
C SER A 262 -16.06 21.47 2.73
N PRO A 263 -16.96 20.46 2.75
CA PRO A 263 -17.95 20.27 1.71
C PRO A 263 -18.84 21.50 1.48
N PRO A 264 -19.19 21.84 0.22
CA PRO A 264 -18.74 21.17 -1.00
C PRO A 264 -17.28 21.57 -1.34
N ASN A 265 -16.40 20.58 -1.48
CA ASN A 265 -14.98 20.77 -1.78
C ASN A 265 -14.79 21.23 -3.25
N ASN A 266 -15.15 22.47 -3.56
CA ASN A 266 -15.14 22.96 -4.93
C ASN A 266 -13.71 23.04 -5.45
N PHE A 267 -13.51 22.53 -6.67
CA PHE A 267 -12.25 22.59 -7.38
C PHE A 267 -11.80 24.03 -7.62
N GLN A 268 -10.53 24.34 -7.34
CA GLN A 268 -9.93 25.65 -7.61
C GLN A 268 -8.86 25.59 -8.71
N SER A 269 -7.87 24.70 -8.56
CA SER A 269 -6.80 24.51 -9.53
C SER A 269 -6.17 23.14 -9.41
N ASN A 270 -5.45 22.69 -10.44
CA ASN A 270 -4.59 21.52 -10.32
C ASN A 270 -3.23 21.69 -11.00
N ARG A 271 -2.30 20.82 -10.65
CA ARG A 271 -1.09 20.54 -11.42
C ARG A 271 -1.03 19.06 -11.73
N ASN A 272 -0.96 18.74 -13.02
CA ASN A 272 -0.71 17.38 -13.48
C ASN A 272 0.78 17.11 -13.44
N LEU A 273 1.17 16.03 -12.77
CA LEU A 273 2.56 15.68 -12.54
C LEU A 273 2.79 14.21 -12.90
N ALA A 274 4.05 13.85 -13.04
CA ALA A 274 4.48 12.46 -12.97
C ALA A 274 5.73 12.33 -12.10
N LEU A 275 5.97 11.12 -11.62
CA LEU A 275 7.05 10.75 -10.73
C LEU A 275 7.69 9.47 -11.23
N ARG A 276 9.02 9.43 -11.20
CA ARG A 276 9.81 8.23 -11.52
C ARG A 276 10.61 7.81 -10.31
N ILE A 277 10.57 6.53 -10.01
CA ILE A 277 11.36 5.90 -8.95
C ILE A 277 12.17 4.79 -9.59
N SER A 278 13.50 4.89 -9.56
CA SER A 278 14.38 3.82 -10.05
C SER A 278 14.11 2.52 -9.29
N ALA A 279 13.91 1.43 -10.02
CA ALA A 279 13.61 0.13 -9.44
C ALA A 279 14.86 -0.56 -8.88
N PHE A 280 16.02 -0.32 -9.48
CA PHE A 280 17.29 -0.96 -9.11
C PHE A 280 18.12 -0.14 -8.11
N SER A 281 17.79 1.15 -7.97
CA SER A 281 18.48 2.08 -7.08
C SER A 281 17.47 3.05 -6.47
N THR A 282 16.54 2.52 -5.68
CA THR A 282 15.44 3.32 -5.14
C THR A 282 15.96 4.47 -4.29
N PRO A 283 15.69 5.73 -4.69
CA PRO A 283 16.20 6.89 -3.97
C PRO A 283 15.37 7.15 -2.70
N ASN A 284 15.99 7.82 -1.72
CA ASN A 284 15.27 8.30 -0.53
C ASN A 284 14.28 9.42 -0.85
N SER A 285 14.49 10.13 -1.97
CA SER A 285 13.58 11.16 -2.47
C SER A 285 13.54 11.17 -4.00
N ALA A 286 12.37 11.44 -4.57
CA ALA A 286 12.17 11.60 -6.01
C ALA A 286 11.33 12.84 -6.29
N LYS A 287 11.75 13.63 -7.28
CA LYS A 287 11.09 14.87 -7.68
C LYS A 287 9.94 14.59 -8.63
N ALA A 288 8.76 15.12 -8.33
CA ALA A 288 7.67 15.19 -9.29
C ALA A 288 7.98 16.28 -10.34
N PHE A 289 7.66 16.00 -11.60
CA PHE A 289 7.81 16.96 -12.69
C PHE A 289 6.45 17.23 -13.34
N ASN A 290 6.27 18.45 -13.85
CA ASN A 290 5.04 18.84 -14.52
C ASN A 290 4.84 18.01 -15.79
N LEU A 291 3.64 17.45 -15.94
CA LEU A 291 3.25 16.74 -17.12
C LEU A 291 2.80 17.76 -18.19
N PRO A 292 3.32 17.70 -19.43
CA PRO A 292 3.03 18.69 -20.48
C PRO A 292 1.64 18.45 -21.12
N LEU A 293 0.58 18.43 -20.30
CA LEU A 293 -0.80 18.39 -20.77
C LEU A 293 -1.37 19.80 -20.95
N ASN A 294 -2.37 19.92 -21.82
CA ASN A 294 -3.17 21.14 -21.91
C ASN A 294 -3.79 21.49 -20.55
N SER A 295 -3.89 22.78 -20.24
CA SER A 295 -4.35 23.27 -18.92
C SER A 295 -5.79 22.91 -18.57
N ASN A 296 -6.59 22.48 -19.54
CA ASN A 296 -7.98 22.05 -19.37
C ASN A 296 -8.14 20.52 -19.26
N LEU A 297 -7.04 19.78 -19.32
CA LEU A 297 -7.00 18.34 -19.07
C LEU A 297 -6.56 18.11 -17.63
N PHE A 298 -7.35 17.35 -16.88
CA PHE A 298 -7.13 17.08 -15.48
C PHE A 298 -6.89 15.58 -15.29
N LEU A 299 -5.78 15.21 -14.66
CA LEU A 299 -5.60 13.83 -14.22
C LEU A 299 -6.63 13.49 -13.14
N PHE A 300 -7.12 12.25 -13.15
CA PHE A 300 -8.16 11.72 -12.25
C PHE A 300 -9.56 12.31 -12.45
N ARG A 301 -10.50 11.67 -11.75
CA ARG A 301 -11.91 12.03 -11.73
C ARG A 301 -12.24 13.00 -10.58
N PRO A 302 -13.39 13.70 -10.67
CA PRO A 302 -13.88 14.55 -9.58
C PRO A 302 -14.24 13.78 -8.30
N ASP A 303 -14.54 12.48 -8.40
CA ASP A 303 -15.02 11.63 -7.30
C ASP A 303 -13.92 11.11 -6.35
N ASN A 304 -12.68 11.59 -6.47
CA ASN A 304 -11.54 11.23 -5.62
C ASN A 304 -11.18 9.73 -5.64
N MET A 305 -11.34 9.02 -6.76
CA MET A 305 -11.01 7.59 -6.86
C MET A 305 -9.80 7.30 -7.76
N PRO A 306 -8.57 7.64 -7.34
CA PRO A 306 -7.40 7.50 -8.19
C PRO A 306 -7.02 6.04 -8.49
N TRP A 307 -7.52 5.08 -7.71
CA TRP A 307 -7.35 3.65 -7.96
C TRP A 307 -8.26 3.11 -9.09
N ILE A 308 -9.28 3.86 -9.53
CA ILE A 308 -10.06 3.51 -10.74
C ILE A 308 -9.32 3.99 -12.01
N TYR A 309 -8.39 4.93 -11.87
CA TYR A 309 -7.67 5.54 -12.98
C TYR A 309 -6.81 4.51 -13.73
N PRO A 310 -7.15 4.13 -14.98
CA PRO A 310 -6.37 3.14 -15.70
C PRO A 310 -5.13 3.80 -16.29
N VAL A 311 -3.97 3.38 -15.81
CA VAL A 311 -2.66 3.77 -16.36
C VAL A 311 -1.99 2.51 -16.85
N LEU A 312 -1.50 2.54 -18.08
CA LEU A 312 -0.87 1.39 -18.71
C LEU A 312 0.46 1.82 -19.35
N TYR A 313 1.46 0.96 -19.26
CA TYR A 313 2.73 1.09 -19.98
C TYR A 313 2.82 -0.04 -21.01
N PHE A 314 3.09 0.28 -22.27
CA PHE A 314 3.13 -0.71 -23.33
C PHE A 314 4.03 -0.29 -24.49
N GLY A 315 4.32 -1.22 -25.40
CA GLY A 315 4.89 -0.92 -26.70
C GLY A 315 6.28 -0.29 -26.63
N ASN A 316 7.12 -0.77 -25.70
CA ASN A 316 8.50 -0.34 -25.50
C ASN A 316 8.68 1.18 -25.30
N GLY A 317 7.87 1.79 -24.44
CA GLY A 317 8.10 3.17 -24.02
C GLY A 317 6.88 4.05 -23.95
N ARG A 318 5.67 3.56 -24.25
CA ARG A 318 4.47 4.41 -24.29
C ARG A 318 3.66 4.25 -23.02
N TYR A 319 3.05 5.35 -22.58
CA TYR A 319 2.09 5.35 -21.49
C TYR A 319 0.72 5.73 -22.03
N MET A 320 -0.32 5.05 -21.57
CA MET A 320 -1.71 5.48 -21.77
C MET A 320 -2.21 6.06 -20.45
N ILE A 321 -2.73 7.28 -20.54
CA ILE A 321 -3.41 7.97 -19.44
C ILE A 321 -4.75 8.53 -19.93
N PRO A 322 -5.83 8.49 -19.14
CA PRO A 322 -7.13 9.04 -19.55
C PRO A 322 -7.51 10.30 -18.74
N PRO A 323 -6.87 11.45 -18.98
CA PRO A 323 -7.29 12.70 -18.35
C PRO A 323 -8.75 13.05 -18.68
N THR A 324 -9.38 13.83 -17.81
CA THR A 324 -10.72 14.39 -18.03
C THR A 324 -10.62 15.81 -18.57
N LEU A 325 -11.45 16.14 -19.55
CA LEU A 325 -11.54 17.50 -20.12
C LEU A 325 -12.66 18.26 -19.39
N TYR A 326 -12.34 19.45 -18.85
CA TYR A 326 -13.22 20.49 -18.22
C TYR A 326 -14.65 20.11 -17.76
N SER A 327 -14.95 20.36 -16.47
CA SER A 327 -16.22 20.08 -15.76
C SER A 327 -16.86 18.70 -16.02
N ALA A 328 -16.04 17.65 -15.88
CA ALA A 328 -16.43 16.30 -15.44
C ALA A 328 -17.08 15.32 -16.44
N VAL A 329 -17.30 15.65 -17.71
CA VAL A 329 -18.09 14.74 -18.58
C VAL A 329 -17.23 13.87 -19.49
N GLU A 330 -16.19 14.42 -20.13
CA GLU A 330 -15.46 13.72 -21.17
C GLU A 330 -14.10 13.22 -20.69
N THR A 331 -13.87 11.91 -20.80
CA THR A 331 -12.54 11.33 -20.58
C THR A 331 -11.83 11.16 -21.91
N ARG A 332 -10.57 11.63 -22.00
CA ARG A 332 -9.76 11.70 -23.22
C ARG A 332 -8.51 10.82 -23.10
N PRO A 333 -8.60 9.50 -23.33
CA PRO A 333 -7.42 8.64 -23.36
C PRO A 333 -6.35 9.22 -24.28
N THR A 334 -5.15 9.40 -23.75
CA THR A 334 -4.03 10.09 -24.36
C THR A 334 -2.81 9.19 -24.27
N LEU A 335 -2.11 9.05 -25.39
CA LEU A 335 -0.82 8.38 -25.44
C LEU A 335 0.30 9.37 -25.17
N LEU A 336 1.21 8.96 -24.31
CA LEU A 336 2.46 9.66 -24.03
C LEU A 336 3.64 8.82 -24.50
N ASN A 337 4.69 9.50 -24.94
CA ASN A 337 5.99 8.89 -25.21
C ASN A 337 6.73 8.57 -23.90
N SER A 338 7.91 7.96 -24.03
CA SER A 338 8.73 7.56 -22.88
C SER A 338 9.25 8.75 -22.08
N ASN A 339 9.30 9.94 -22.67
CA ASN A 339 9.65 11.22 -22.05
C ASN A 339 8.41 12.00 -21.55
N PHE A 340 7.22 11.40 -21.59
CA PHE A 340 5.92 12.00 -21.26
C PHE A 340 5.41 13.11 -22.17
N GLU A 341 6.07 13.37 -23.30
CA GLU A 341 5.48 14.22 -24.32
C GLU A 341 4.21 13.58 -24.87
N VAL A 342 3.20 14.41 -25.12
CA VAL A 342 1.94 13.97 -25.71
C VAL A 342 2.24 13.45 -27.11
N ASN A 343 1.97 12.16 -27.32
CA ASN A 343 2.06 11.53 -28.63
C ASN A 343 0.79 11.85 -29.43
N GLN A 344 -0.39 11.49 -28.89
CA GLN A 344 -1.68 11.76 -29.52
C GLN A 344 -2.89 11.54 -28.59
N ASP A 345 -4.01 12.19 -28.91
CA ASP A 345 -5.34 11.89 -28.37
C ASP A 345 -5.88 10.61 -29.03
N MET A 346 -6.23 9.61 -28.23
CA MET A 346 -6.68 8.31 -28.72
C MET A 346 -8.14 8.31 -29.16
N VAL A 347 -8.95 9.30 -28.75
CA VAL A 347 -10.32 9.45 -29.25
C VAL A 347 -10.26 9.77 -30.74
N SER A 348 -9.48 10.78 -31.13
CA SER A 348 -9.33 11.17 -32.53
C SER A 348 -8.44 10.20 -33.33
N GLY A 349 -7.40 9.64 -32.71
CA GLY A 349 -6.47 8.72 -33.39
C GLY A 349 -7.03 7.32 -33.62
N PHE A 350 -7.72 6.75 -32.62
CA PHE A 350 -8.15 5.34 -32.63
C PHE A 350 -9.62 5.12 -32.29
N SER A 351 -10.40 6.17 -32.06
CA SER A 351 -11.78 6.07 -31.58
C SER A 351 -11.90 5.32 -30.25
N CYS A 352 -10.88 5.39 -29.39
CA CYS A 352 -10.98 4.91 -28.02
C CYS A 352 -11.83 5.90 -27.22
N ASN A 353 -13.11 5.62 -27.01
CA ASN A 353 -14.01 6.51 -26.27
C ASN A 353 -14.52 5.84 -24.99
N LEU A 354 -14.73 6.66 -23.96
CA LEU A 354 -15.29 6.23 -22.68
C LEU A 354 -16.67 6.84 -22.50
N ALA A 355 -17.69 6.06 -22.87
CA ALA A 355 -19.09 6.45 -22.71
C ALA A 355 -19.51 6.66 -21.24
N ASP A 356 -19.00 5.83 -20.31
CA ASP A 356 -19.17 5.98 -18.87
C ASP A 356 -17.83 5.71 -18.16
N GLN A 357 -17.44 6.64 -17.30
CA GLN A 357 -16.19 6.57 -16.57
C GLN A 357 -16.15 5.33 -15.65
N ASN A 358 -17.21 5.02 -14.91
CA ASN A 358 -17.27 3.88 -13.98
C ASN A 358 -17.19 2.52 -14.68
N PHE A 359 -17.81 2.39 -15.85
CA PHE A 359 -17.84 1.12 -16.61
C PHE A 359 -16.53 0.86 -17.33
N ASN A 360 -15.94 1.88 -17.95
CA ASN A 360 -14.88 1.67 -18.92
C ASN A 360 -13.46 1.71 -18.32
N ALA A 361 -13.32 2.11 -17.05
CA ALA A 361 -12.06 2.02 -16.33
C ALA A 361 -11.46 0.61 -16.32
N VAL A 362 -12.32 -0.39 -16.19
CA VAL A 362 -11.92 -1.80 -16.16
C VAL A 362 -11.75 -2.41 -17.55
N GLY A 363 -12.17 -1.70 -18.61
CA GLY A 363 -12.09 -2.17 -19.99
C GLY A 363 -10.72 -1.94 -20.66
N PHE A 364 -9.91 -1.01 -20.14
CA PHE A 364 -8.53 -0.87 -20.62
C PHE A 364 -7.63 -1.94 -20.04
N GLN A 365 -6.88 -2.60 -20.91
CA GLN A 365 -5.89 -3.59 -20.50
C GLN A 365 -4.79 -3.76 -21.55
N ILE A 366 -3.70 -4.36 -21.14
CA ILE A 366 -2.64 -4.81 -22.04
C ILE A 366 -2.85 -6.30 -22.31
N VAL A 367 -2.81 -6.66 -23.58
CA VAL A 367 -2.83 -8.05 -24.03
C VAL A 367 -1.48 -8.34 -24.66
N ASN A 368 -0.75 -9.32 -24.12
CA ASN A 368 0.51 -9.77 -24.70
C ASN A 368 0.30 -11.07 -25.48
N PHE A 369 0.42 -11.02 -26.81
CA PHE A 369 0.40 -12.20 -27.67
C PHE A 369 1.72 -12.32 -28.42
N SER A 370 2.38 -13.47 -28.30
CA SER A 370 3.64 -13.76 -29.00
C SER A 370 4.73 -12.71 -28.79
N GLY A 371 4.79 -12.09 -27.60
CA GLY A 371 5.76 -11.04 -27.26
C GLY A 371 5.40 -9.64 -27.76
N ILE A 372 4.24 -9.46 -28.42
CA ILE A 372 3.73 -8.16 -28.82
C ILE A 372 2.64 -7.72 -27.83
N GLU A 373 2.80 -6.51 -27.31
CA GLU A 373 1.81 -5.87 -26.44
C GLU A 373 0.79 -5.12 -27.28
N TYR A 374 -0.48 -5.39 -27.01
CA TYR A 374 -1.62 -4.70 -27.58
C TYR A 374 -2.35 -3.95 -26.47
N LEU A 375 -2.58 -2.66 -26.67
CA LEU A 375 -3.48 -1.90 -25.82
C LEU A 375 -4.92 -2.15 -26.28
N GLN A 376 -5.73 -2.75 -25.42
CA GLN A 376 -7.16 -2.82 -25.64
C GLN A 376 -7.87 -1.63 -25.02
N CYS A 377 -8.76 -1.01 -25.78
CA CYS A 377 -9.66 0.02 -25.28
C CYS A 377 -11.11 -0.29 -25.68
N PRO A 378 -12.08 -0.06 -24.78
CA PRO A 378 -13.50 -0.20 -25.12
C PRO A 378 -13.91 0.90 -26.10
N ILE A 379 -14.86 0.58 -27.00
CA ILE A 379 -15.33 1.51 -28.04
C ILE A 379 -16.61 2.24 -27.61
N SER A 380 -17.60 1.50 -27.10
CA SER A 380 -18.77 1.98 -26.36
C SER A 380 -19.75 0.82 -26.24
N THR A 381 -20.02 0.32 -25.03
CA THR A 381 -21.04 -0.72 -24.81
C THR A 381 -21.67 -0.60 -23.43
N THR A 382 -22.99 -0.77 -23.36
CA THR A 382 -23.71 -1.11 -22.15
C THR A 382 -23.49 -2.59 -21.83
N LEU A 383 -23.31 -2.91 -20.55
CA LEU A 383 -23.37 -4.30 -20.08
C LEU A 383 -24.79 -4.54 -19.51
N PRO A 384 -25.37 -5.74 -19.67
CA PRO A 384 -24.85 -6.86 -20.42
C PRO A 384 -25.01 -6.72 -21.93
N SER A 385 -24.09 -7.33 -22.67
CA SER A 385 -24.15 -7.41 -24.14
C SER A 385 -23.77 -8.81 -24.60
N GLN A 386 -24.38 -9.33 -25.67
CA GLN A 386 -23.96 -10.61 -26.27
C GLN A 386 -22.68 -10.47 -27.11
N VAL A 387 -22.38 -9.25 -27.57
CA VAL A 387 -21.18 -8.96 -28.35
C VAL A 387 -20.48 -7.75 -27.73
N LEU A 388 -19.19 -7.88 -27.42
CA LEU A 388 -18.36 -6.77 -26.98
C LEU A 388 -17.30 -6.48 -28.04
N GLN A 389 -17.18 -5.22 -28.43
CA GLN A 389 -16.16 -4.78 -29.38
C GLN A 389 -15.14 -3.93 -28.64
N VAL A 390 -13.86 -4.23 -28.86
CA VAL A 390 -12.73 -3.42 -28.36
C VAL A 390 -11.82 -3.06 -29.51
N ARG A 391 -11.20 -1.89 -29.46
CA ARG A 391 -10.02 -1.65 -30.31
C ARG A 391 -8.84 -2.34 -29.66
N SER A 392 -8.02 -2.98 -30.48
CA SER A 392 -6.70 -3.49 -30.13
C SER A 392 -5.66 -2.70 -30.91
N ILE A 393 -4.79 -1.99 -30.21
CA ILE A 393 -3.75 -1.13 -30.79
C ILE A 393 -2.40 -1.78 -30.54
N ASP A 394 -1.68 -2.07 -31.61
CA ASP A 394 -0.34 -2.66 -31.57
C ASP A 394 0.65 -1.68 -30.93
N GLY A 395 1.34 -2.12 -29.89
CA GLY A 395 2.26 -1.29 -29.13
C GLY A 395 3.47 -0.81 -29.92
N ASN A 396 3.90 -1.51 -30.97
CA ASN A 396 5.07 -1.12 -31.76
C ASN A 396 4.68 -0.20 -32.92
N THR A 397 3.71 -0.64 -33.71
CA THR A 397 3.32 0.02 -34.97
C THR A 397 2.21 1.05 -34.80
N LEU A 398 1.51 1.04 -33.66
CA LEU A 398 0.30 1.84 -33.44
C LEU A 398 -0.82 1.56 -34.47
N SER A 399 -0.72 0.46 -35.22
CA SER A 399 -1.83 -0.03 -36.03
C SER A 399 -2.95 -0.49 -35.10
N ASN A 400 -4.21 -0.30 -35.51
CA ASN A 400 -5.35 -0.70 -34.71
C ASN A 400 -6.30 -1.60 -35.51
N ARG A 401 -6.97 -2.50 -34.80
CA ARG A 401 -8.05 -3.34 -35.31
C ARG A 401 -9.18 -3.43 -34.30
N ILE A 402 -10.35 -3.85 -34.77
CA ILE A 402 -11.48 -4.19 -33.88
C ILE A 402 -11.38 -5.67 -33.55
N VAL A 403 -11.51 -6.01 -32.27
CA VAL A 403 -11.65 -7.39 -31.77
C VAL A 403 -13.08 -7.56 -31.29
N ASP A 404 -13.78 -8.53 -31.87
CA ASP A 404 -15.14 -8.88 -31.50
C ASP A 404 -15.13 -10.06 -30.52
N PHE A 405 -15.75 -9.88 -29.37
CA PHE A 405 -15.98 -10.94 -28.40
C PHE A 405 -17.43 -11.39 -28.46
N ASN A 406 -17.66 -12.68 -28.71
CA ASN A 406 -18.99 -13.27 -28.81
C ASN A 406 -19.31 -14.13 -27.58
N GLY A 407 -20.36 -13.73 -26.85
CA GLY A 407 -20.85 -14.36 -25.62
C GLY A 407 -22.08 -15.24 -25.80
N THR A 408 -22.67 -15.29 -27.01
CA THR A 408 -23.92 -15.99 -27.30
C THR A 408 -23.92 -17.43 -26.74
N PRO A 409 -25.03 -17.90 -26.12
CA PRO A 409 -26.34 -17.24 -25.97
C PRO A 409 -26.45 -16.26 -24.79
N TYR A 410 -25.41 -16.11 -23.96
CA TYR A 410 -25.45 -15.27 -22.77
C TYR A 410 -24.87 -13.86 -23.04
N GLY A 411 -25.24 -12.90 -22.20
CA GLY A 411 -24.62 -11.58 -22.19
C GLY A 411 -23.38 -11.54 -21.29
N PHE A 412 -22.35 -10.82 -21.70
CA PHE A 412 -21.21 -10.43 -20.90
C PHE A 412 -21.67 -9.53 -19.74
N GLU A 413 -21.41 -9.93 -18.50
CA GLU A 413 -21.57 -9.09 -17.29
C GLU A 413 -20.26 -8.40 -16.89
N SER A 414 -19.18 -8.65 -17.62
CA SER A 414 -17.91 -7.96 -17.47
C SER A 414 -17.17 -7.81 -18.78
N TYR A 415 -16.22 -6.88 -18.82
CA TYR A 415 -15.23 -6.87 -19.90
C TYR A 415 -14.34 -8.12 -19.82
N PRO A 416 -13.86 -8.66 -20.95
CA PRO A 416 -12.89 -9.75 -20.95
C PRO A 416 -11.59 -9.28 -20.30
N PHE A 417 -11.02 -10.07 -19.39
CA PHE A 417 -9.70 -9.85 -18.79
C PHE A 417 -8.70 -10.85 -19.38
N TYR A 418 -7.53 -10.37 -19.80
CA TYR A 418 -6.47 -11.22 -20.33
C TYR A 418 -5.55 -11.73 -19.22
N ILE A 419 -5.52 -13.05 -19.00
CA ILE A 419 -4.67 -13.72 -18.01
C ILE A 419 -4.14 -15.03 -18.61
N ARG A 420 -2.84 -15.27 -18.46
CA ARG A 420 -2.16 -16.53 -18.86
C ARG A 420 -2.46 -17.01 -20.28
N GLY A 421 -2.51 -16.11 -21.26
CA GLY A 421 -2.80 -16.52 -22.64
C GLY A 421 -4.28 -16.74 -22.96
N LYS A 422 -5.18 -16.54 -21.99
CA LYS A 422 -6.63 -16.69 -22.15
C LYS A 422 -7.34 -15.39 -21.81
N PHE A 423 -8.53 -15.21 -22.39
CA PHE A 423 -9.46 -14.19 -21.93
C PHE A 423 -10.47 -14.82 -20.99
N VAL A 424 -10.89 -14.09 -19.96
CA VAL A 424 -11.90 -14.53 -19.00
C VAL A 424 -12.93 -13.44 -18.81
N SER A 425 -14.21 -13.81 -18.77
CA SER A 425 -15.28 -12.89 -18.42
C SER A 425 -16.41 -13.60 -17.66
N THR A 426 -17.25 -12.82 -17.00
CA THR A 426 -18.48 -13.26 -16.34
C THR A 426 -19.69 -13.04 -17.24
N PHE A 427 -20.68 -13.92 -17.13
CA PHE A 427 -21.87 -13.97 -17.98
C PHE A 427 -23.12 -14.32 -17.17
N GLY A 428 -24.26 -13.77 -17.55
CA GLY A 428 -25.58 -14.07 -16.99
C GLY A 428 -25.82 -13.55 -15.56
N SER A 429 -27.03 -13.73 -15.06
CA SER A 429 -27.42 -13.36 -13.70
C SER A 429 -28.07 -14.57 -13.00
N PRO A 430 -27.45 -15.16 -11.96
CA PRO A 430 -26.19 -14.76 -11.33
C PRO A 430 -24.95 -14.94 -12.24
N PRO A 431 -23.88 -14.16 -12.03
CA PRO A 431 -22.71 -14.16 -12.90
C PRO A 431 -21.87 -15.42 -12.76
N VAL A 432 -21.59 -16.05 -13.90
CA VAL A 432 -20.73 -17.24 -14.03
C VAL A 432 -19.56 -16.92 -14.96
N ALA A 433 -18.33 -17.31 -14.56
CA ALA A 433 -17.15 -17.07 -15.37
C ALA A 433 -16.95 -18.12 -16.48
N TYR A 434 -16.49 -17.67 -17.64
CA TYR A 434 -16.09 -18.50 -18.77
C TYR A 434 -14.76 -17.99 -19.32
N THR A 435 -13.95 -18.92 -19.80
CA THR A 435 -12.81 -18.61 -20.66
C THR A 435 -13.28 -18.35 -22.09
N ILE A 436 -12.51 -17.57 -22.84
CA ILE A 436 -12.74 -17.22 -24.24
C ILE A 436 -11.48 -17.62 -25.00
N ASN A 437 -11.66 -18.34 -26.10
CA ASN A 437 -10.55 -18.80 -26.92
C ASN A 437 -9.86 -17.60 -27.58
N ALA A 438 -8.53 -17.52 -27.45
CA ALA A 438 -7.74 -16.44 -27.99
C ALA A 438 -6.93 -16.81 -29.26
N SER A 439 -7.13 -18.02 -29.80
CA SER A 439 -6.38 -18.55 -30.95
C SER A 439 -6.42 -17.62 -32.16
N ASP A 440 -7.58 -17.00 -32.40
CA ASP A 440 -7.80 -16.13 -33.56
C ASP A 440 -7.41 -14.67 -33.30
N TYR A 441 -6.85 -14.33 -32.13
CA TYR A 441 -6.62 -12.92 -31.72
C TYR A 441 -5.77 -12.13 -32.71
N LEU A 442 -4.85 -12.80 -33.42
CA LEU A 442 -3.90 -12.19 -34.36
C LEU A 442 -4.47 -11.96 -35.76
N LEU A 443 -5.70 -12.41 -36.05
CA LEU A 443 -6.37 -12.10 -37.32
C LEU A 443 -6.58 -10.58 -37.45
N SER A 444 -6.79 -10.09 -38.68
CA SER A 444 -7.02 -8.66 -38.95
C SER A 444 -8.35 -8.15 -38.40
N SER A 445 -9.35 -9.03 -38.30
CA SER A 445 -10.67 -8.76 -37.72
C SER A 445 -11.10 -9.99 -36.91
N PRO A 446 -10.51 -10.20 -35.73
CA PRO A 446 -10.71 -11.40 -34.95
C PRO A 446 -12.08 -11.39 -34.27
N THR A 447 -12.80 -12.51 -34.38
CA THR A 447 -13.99 -12.80 -33.58
C THR A 447 -13.66 -13.94 -32.64
N LEU A 448 -13.67 -13.67 -31.33
CA LEU A 448 -13.35 -14.62 -30.29
C LEU A 448 -14.61 -15.16 -29.63
N TYR A 449 -14.70 -16.47 -29.48
CA TYR A 449 -15.87 -17.15 -28.94
C TYR A 449 -15.62 -17.61 -27.50
N ARG A 450 -16.62 -17.36 -26.64
CA ARG A 450 -16.71 -17.96 -25.31
C ARG A 450 -16.70 -19.48 -25.42
N ASN A 451 -15.95 -20.15 -24.55
CA ASN A 451 -15.98 -21.60 -24.45
C ASN A 451 -17.35 -22.11 -23.97
N SER A 452 -17.72 -23.33 -24.34
CA SER A 452 -19.01 -23.94 -23.97
C SER A 452 -19.13 -24.25 -22.48
N SER A 453 -18.02 -24.63 -21.85
CA SER A 453 -17.96 -24.98 -20.43
C SER A 453 -17.64 -23.77 -19.57
N ALA A 454 -18.43 -23.57 -18.52
CA ALA A 454 -18.14 -22.61 -17.46
C ALA A 454 -16.89 -23.02 -16.67
N ILE A 455 -16.23 -22.05 -16.06
CA ILE A 455 -15.29 -22.32 -14.98
C ILE A 455 -16.10 -22.85 -13.80
N SER A 456 -15.82 -24.10 -13.40
CA SER A 456 -16.61 -24.78 -12.37
C SER A 456 -16.42 -24.15 -10.99
N GLY A 457 -17.43 -24.22 -10.12
CA GLY A 457 -17.37 -23.68 -8.74
C GLY A 457 -17.69 -22.19 -8.60
N PHE A 458 -17.96 -21.48 -9.70
CA PHE A 458 -18.44 -20.09 -9.68
C PHE A 458 -19.90 -20.03 -9.20
N ASN A 459 -20.11 -19.73 -7.92
CA ASN A 459 -21.44 -19.58 -7.29
C ASN A 459 -21.58 -18.16 -6.72
N SER A 460 -21.61 -17.15 -7.59
CA SER A 460 -21.70 -15.75 -7.15
C SER A 460 -23.14 -15.35 -6.81
N SER A 461 -23.31 -14.60 -5.72
CA SER A 461 -24.59 -13.98 -5.37
C SER A 461 -24.64 -12.50 -5.74
N ILE A 462 -23.52 -11.92 -6.18
CA ILE A 462 -23.43 -10.51 -6.56
C ILE A 462 -24.22 -10.26 -7.84
N ASN A 463 -25.13 -9.30 -7.78
CA ASN A 463 -25.79 -8.70 -8.93
C ASN A 463 -25.70 -7.18 -8.77
N ASN A 464 -25.34 -6.46 -9.83
CA ASN A 464 -25.26 -4.99 -9.85
C ASN A 464 -26.37 -4.35 -10.68
N GLY A 465 -27.48 -5.06 -10.88
CA GLY A 465 -28.61 -4.58 -11.67
C GLY A 465 -28.26 -4.34 -13.12
N ASN A 466 -27.27 -5.06 -13.67
CA ASN A 466 -26.87 -4.95 -15.07
C ASN A 466 -26.38 -3.53 -15.42
N SER A 467 -25.69 -2.89 -14.48
CA SER A 467 -25.28 -1.49 -14.58
C SER A 467 -23.79 -1.28 -14.38
N SER A 468 -22.95 -2.32 -14.40
CA SER A 468 -21.50 -2.21 -14.58
C SER A 468 -20.87 -3.59 -14.74
N SER A 469 -19.56 -3.66 -14.95
CA SER A 469 -18.82 -4.92 -14.91
C SER A 469 -18.82 -5.52 -13.50
N VAL A 470 -19.43 -6.67 -13.23
CA VAL A 470 -19.40 -7.24 -11.86
C VAL A 470 -17.99 -7.65 -11.44
N LEU A 471 -17.25 -8.29 -12.35
CA LEU A 471 -15.82 -8.56 -12.18
C LEU A 471 -15.03 -7.26 -12.32
N ARG A 472 -14.28 -6.89 -11.28
CA ARG A 472 -13.54 -5.60 -11.22
C ARG A 472 -12.09 -5.74 -11.61
N THR A 473 -11.46 -6.84 -11.17
CA THR A 473 -10.07 -7.13 -11.47
C THR A 473 -9.79 -8.61 -11.20
N ILE A 474 -8.72 -9.10 -11.82
CA ILE A 474 -8.15 -10.41 -11.51
C ILE A 474 -6.71 -10.19 -11.04
N LYS A 475 -6.40 -10.57 -9.81
CA LYS A 475 -5.05 -10.50 -9.25
C LYS A 475 -4.39 -11.86 -9.42
N SER A 476 -3.26 -11.91 -10.12
CA SER A 476 -2.62 -13.16 -10.49
C SER A 476 -1.17 -13.19 -10.03
N SER A 477 -0.74 -14.31 -9.46
CA SER A 477 0.64 -14.56 -9.05
C SER A 477 0.95 -16.05 -9.09
N ASN A 478 2.12 -16.44 -9.58
CA ASN A 478 2.51 -17.84 -9.80
C ASN A 478 1.47 -18.59 -10.63
N ASN A 479 0.78 -19.58 -10.05
CA ASN A 479 -0.32 -20.35 -10.65
C ASN A 479 -1.68 -20.07 -10.02
N SER A 480 -1.79 -19.06 -9.15
CA SER A 480 -3.04 -18.66 -8.53
C SER A 480 -3.61 -17.40 -9.19
N ASP A 481 -4.91 -17.44 -9.50
CA ASP A 481 -5.66 -16.30 -10.05
C ASP A 481 -6.86 -16.00 -9.15
N TYR A 482 -6.97 -14.75 -8.72
CA TYR A 482 -7.98 -14.27 -7.78
C TYR A 482 -8.96 -13.32 -8.49
N PHE A 483 -10.19 -13.78 -8.67
CA PHE A 483 -11.28 -13.01 -9.25
C PHE A 483 -11.94 -12.16 -8.18
N ILE A 484 -11.95 -10.84 -8.35
CA ILE A 484 -12.54 -9.90 -7.39
C ILE A 484 -13.81 -9.32 -8.01
N LEU A 485 -14.96 -9.73 -7.48
CA LEU A 485 -16.28 -9.26 -7.89
C LEU A 485 -16.77 -8.21 -6.88
N SER A 486 -17.47 -7.19 -7.37
CA SER A 486 -18.09 -6.16 -6.53
C SER A 486 -19.43 -5.70 -7.07
N SER A 487 -20.42 -5.58 -6.17
CA SER A 487 -21.73 -5.00 -6.49
C SER A 487 -21.66 -3.52 -6.88
N ASN A 488 -20.58 -2.81 -6.52
CA ASN A 488 -20.41 -1.38 -6.80
C ASN A 488 -19.06 -1.08 -7.50
N PRO A 489 -19.04 -0.42 -8.68
CA PRO A 489 -17.81 -0.04 -9.39
C PRO A 489 -16.87 0.85 -8.58
N THR A 490 -17.43 1.72 -7.75
CA THR A 490 -16.67 2.70 -6.98
C THR A 490 -16.24 2.18 -5.62
N PHE A 491 -16.57 0.93 -5.28
CA PHE A 491 -16.33 0.35 -3.96
C PHE A 491 -16.88 1.23 -2.81
N ALA A 492 -17.90 2.05 -3.08
CA ALA A 492 -18.66 2.76 -2.07
C ALA A 492 -19.72 1.82 -1.48
N ALA A 493 -19.53 1.37 -0.23
CA ALA A 493 -20.35 0.34 0.42
C ALA A 493 -20.58 -0.93 -0.44
N PRO A 494 -19.51 -1.61 -0.91
CA PRO A 494 -19.64 -2.72 -1.83
C PRO A 494 -19.96 -4.04 -1.09
N THR A 495 -20.63 -4.94 -1.78
CA THR A 495 -20.58 -6.38 -1.48
C THR A 495 -19.50 -6.99 -2.36
N ILE A 496 -18.55 -7.72 -1.76
CA ILE A 496 -17.39 -8.28 -2.45
C ILE A 496 -17.38 -9.80 -2.30
N GLU A 497 -17.13 -10.49 -3.40
CA GLU A 497 -16.88 -11.92 -3.45
C GLU A 497 -15.56 -12.15 -4.16
N ILE A 498 -14.77 -13.09 -3.63
CA ILE A 498 -13.46 -13.41 -4.17
C ILE A 498 -13.42 -14.90 -4.48
N PHE A 499 -13.04 -15.24 -5.70
CA PHE A 499 -12.85 -16.62 -6.13
C PHE A 499 -11.39 -16.86 -6.48
N ARG A 500 -10.87 -18.05 -6.17
CA ARG A 500 -9.50 -18.44 -6.45
C ARG A 500 -9.47 -19.62 -7.41
N SER A 501 -8.68 -19.52 -8.47
CA SER A 501 -8.29 -20.63 -9.36
C SER A 501 -6.82 -20.97 -9.11
N ILE A 502 -6.47 -22.26 -9.15
CA ILE A 502 -5.07 -22.75 -9.10
C ILE A 502 -4.75 -23.75 -10.22
N ASP A 503 -5.72 -24.01 -11.11
CA ASP A 503 -5.71 -25.10 -12.08
C ASP A 503 -5.86 -24.59 -13.53
N ASP A 504 -5.24 -23.44 -13.81
CA ASP A 504 -5.29 -22.81 -15.14
C ASP A 504 -6.73 -22.48 -15.60
N LEU A 505 -7.53 -21.99 -14.65
CA LEU A 505 -8.89 -21.47 -14.87
C LEU A 505 -9.91 -22.55 -15.24
N VAL A 506 -9.72 -23.78 -14.74
CA VAL A 506 -10.66 -24.90 -14.94
C VAL A 506 -11.72 -24.90 -13.84
N SER A 507 -11.33 -24.60 -12.61
CA SER A 507 -12.22 -24.48 -11.47
C SER A 507 -11.85 -23.30 -10.56
N VAL A 508 -12.82 -22.90 -9.74
CA VAL A 508 -12.58 -21.95 -8.66
C VAL A 508 -13.14 -22.43 -7.34
N THR A 509 -12.52 -21.97 -6.27
CA THR A 509 -13.05 -22.04 -4.91
C THR A 509 -13.37 -20.64 -4.42
N ALA A 510 -14.53 -20.44 -3.81
CA ALA A 510 -14.86 -19.19 -3.13
C ALA A 510 -13.95 -19.01 -1.91
N ILE A 511 -13.33 -17.84 -1.80
CA ILE A 511 -12.62 -17.45 -0.59
C ILE A 511 -13.68 -17.01 0.42
N PRO A 512 -13.66 -17.56 1.64
CA PRO A 512 -14.60 -17.15 2.67
C PRO A 512 -14.47 -15.65 2.93
N THR A 513 -15.58 -15.02 3.30
CA THR A 513 -15.54 -13.62 3.75
C THR A 513 -14.54 -13.49 4.90
N ILE A 514 -13.86 -12.34 4.95
CA ILE A 514 -12.92 -12.06 6.04
C ILE A 514 -13.70 -12.22 7.36
N PRO A 515 -13.29 -13.12 8.27
CA PRO A 515 -14.10 -13.48 9.42
C PRO A 515 -14.52 -12.25 10.25
N SER A 516 -15.83 -12.02 10.35
CA SER A 516 -16.41 -10.94 11.15
C SER A 516 -16.40 -11.24 12.65
N THR A 517 -16.08 -12.47 13.06
CA THR A 517 -15.92 -12.83 14.49
C THR A 517 -14.65 -12.23 15.10
N ILE A 518 -13.76 -11.64 14.29
CA ILE A 518 -12.61 -10.82 14.69
C ILE A 518 -12.79 -9.40 14.12
N THR A 519 -14.01 -8.86 14.24
CA THR A 519 -14.42 -7.53 13.76
C THR A 519 -13.53 -6.40 14.29
N GLU A 520 -12.74 -6.64 15.33
CA GLU A 520 -11.86 -5.64 15.92
C GLU A 520 -10.66 -5.28 15.03
N TYR A 521 -10.24 -6.16 14.12
CA TYR A 521 -9.01 -5.97 13.34
C TYR A 521 -9.20 -6.10 11.83
N SER A 522 -10.36 -5.75 11.28
CA SER A 522 -10.57 -5.69 9.82
C SER A 522 -11.46 -4.52 9.46
N THR A 523 -11.25 -3.92 8.29
CA THR A 523 -12.17 -2.94 7.73
C THR A 523 -12.87 -3.51 6.52
N THR A 524 -13.90 -2.81 6.05
CA THR A 524 -14.49 -3.10 4.74
C THR A 524 -13.45 -2.79 3.65
N ILE A 525 -13.38 -3.62 2.62
CA ILE A 525 -12.60 -3.31 1.42
C ILE A 525 -13.33 -2.19 0.66
N THR A 526 -12.71 -1.01 0.60
CA THR A 526 -13.22 0.20 -0.05
C THR A 526 -12.41 0.58 -1.30
N ASN A 527 -11.35 -0.18 -1.58
CA ASN A 527 -10.49 -0.02 -2.75
C ASN A 527 -9.96 -1.41 -3.14
N GLN A 528 -10.15 -1.80 -4.40
CA GLN A 528 -9.66 -3.10 -4.90
C GLN A 528 -8.14 -3.28 -4.79
N GLU A 529 -7.37 -2.19 -4.77
CA GLU A 529 -5.90 -2.23 -4.63
C GLU A 529 -5.43 -2.50 -3.21
N GLN A 530 -6.36 -2.55 -2.23
CA GLN A 530 -6.12 -3.15 -0.92
C GLN A 530 -5.86 -4.66 -1.04
N LEU A 531 -6.36 -5.30 -2.10
CA LEU A 531 -6.15 -6.71 -2.39
C LEU A 531 -5.02 -6.86 -3.41
N GLN A 532 -3.99 -7.59 -3.04
CA GLN A 532 -2.83 -7.84 -3.89
C GLN A 532 -2.48 -9.32 -3.87
N SER A 533 -1.89 -9.82 -4.96
CA SER A 533 -1.46 -11.22 -5.02
C SER A 533 0.06 -11.30 -4.96
N PHE A 534 0.55 -12.18 -4.10
CA PHE A 534 1.97 -12.39 -3.87
C PHE A 534 2.28 -13.86 -3.64
N LYS A 535 3.24 -14.41 -4.40
CA LYS A 535 3.66 -15.82 -4.33
C LYS A 535 2.51 -16.82 -4.36
N GLY A 536 1.43 -16.51 -5.08
CA GLY A 536 0.23 -17.35 -5.17
C GLY A 536 -0.76 -17.20 -4.01
N LEU A 537 -0.48 -16.36 -3.01
CA LEU A 537 -1.41 -15.96 -1.96
C LEU A 537 -2.09 -14.64 -2.31
N LEU A 538 -3.17 -14.31 -1.60
CA LEU A 538 -3.81 -13.01 -1.63
C LEU A 538 -3.56 -12.32 -0.29
N ASN A 539 -3.17 -11.05 -0.33
CA ASN A 539 -3.04 -10.23 0.86
C ASN A 539 -3.99 -9.03 0.80
N TYR A 540 -4.54 -8.69 1.95
CA TYR A 540 -5.45 -7.57 2.17
C TYR A 540 -4.79 -6.56 3.11
N SER A 541 -4.47 -5.37 2.60
CA SER A 541 -3.76 -4.32 3.34
C SER A 541 -4.67 -3.14 3.64
N TYR A 542 -4.65 -2.66 4.89
CA TYR A 542 -5.57 -1.64 5.40
C TYR A 542 -5.01 -0.95 6.64
N ALA A 543 -5.71 0.08 7.10
CA ALA A 543 -5.44 0.72 8.38
C ALA A 543 -6.69 0.71 9.26
N ILE A 544 -6.48 0.60 10.58
CA ILE A 544 -7.50 0.84 11.61
C ILE A 544 -7.03 1.96 12.53
N SER A 545 -7.93 2.48 13.36
CA SER A 545 -7.57 3.33 14.49
C SER A 545 -7.72 2.56 15.78
N ALA A 546 -6.69 2.58 16.62
CA ALA A 546 -6.76 2.07 17.98
C ALA A 546 -6.65 3.23 18.99
N SER A 547 -7.45 3.15 20.06
CA SER A 547 -7.48 4.15 21.11
C SER A 547 -6.34 3.97 22.11
N THR A 548 -5.77 5.08 22.56
CA THR A 548 -4.75 5.14 23.63
C THR A 548 -5.31 5.74 24.92
N GLY A 549 -6.63 5.94 25.02
CA GLY A 549 -7.31 6.62 26.12
C GLY A 549 -7.22 8.15 26.08
N VAL A 550 -6.22 8.71 25.38
CA VAL A 550 -6.02 10.15 25.21
C VAL A 550 -6.26 10.62 23.76
N GLY A 551 -6.32 9.66 22.84
CA GLY A 551 -6.50 9.89 21.42
C GLY A 551 -6.59 8.57 20.67
N ASN A 552 -6.44 8.67 19.35
CA ASN A 552 -6.51 7.56 18.41
C ASN A 552 -5.28 7.58 17.52
N LEU A 553 -4.66 6.42 17.31
CA LEU A 553 -3.48 6.27 16.47
C LEU A 553 -3.72 5.22 15.38
N PRO A 554 -3.19 5.44 14.16
CA PRO A 554 -3.33 4.49 13.08
C PRO A 554 -2.51 3.22 13.34
N VAL A 555 -3.08 2.07 12.99
CA VAL A 555 -2.39 0.78 12.92
C VAL A 555 -2.50 0.27 11.50
N PHE A 556 -1.34 0.07 10.86
CA PHE A 556 -1.27 -0.48 9.51
C PHE A 556 -1.18 -1.99 9.57
N LEU A 557 -2.07 -2.65 8.84
CA LEU A 557 -2.27 -4.08 8.91
C LEU A 557 -2.28 -4.69 7.51
N THR A 558 -1.79 -5.91 7.42
CA THR A 558 -1.99 -6.78 6.26
C THR A 558 -2.43 -8.15 6.73
N ARG A 559 -3.31 -8.82 5.98
CA ARG A 559 -3.75 -10.18 6.26
C ARG A 559 -3.58 -11.03 5.02
N PHE A 560 -2.97 -12.20 5.15
CA PHE A 560 -2.77 -13.12 4.05
C PHE A 560 -3.82 -14.23 4.03
N THR A 561 -4.05 -14.81 2.86
CA THR A 561 -4.61 -16.15 2.76
C THR A 561 -3.55 -17.20 3.06
N LYS A 562 -3.97 -18.35 3.57
CA LYS A 562 -3.17 -19.57 3.65
C LYS A 562 -3.14 -20.28 2.30
N ASP A 563 -2.34 -21.33 2.20
CA ASP A 563 -2.22 -22.14 0.98
C ASP A 563 -3.54 -22.78 0.53
N ASP A 564 -4.46 -23.05 1.46
CA ASP A 564 -5.80 -23.57 1.20
C ASP A 564 -6.79 -22.49 0.69
N GLY A 565 -6.38 -21.21 0.65
CA GLY A 565 -7.21 -20.09 0.20
C GLY A 565 -8.07 -19.45 1.29
N THR A 566 -8.04 -19.97 2.52
CA THR A 566 -8.72 -19.34 3.67
C THR A 566 -7.87 -18.22 4.27
N TRP A 567 -8.50 -17.23 4.92
CA TRP A 567 -7.76 -16.16 5.59
C TRP A 567 -6.98 -16.66 6.81
N GLU A 568 -5.81 -16.07 7.05
CA GLU A 568 -5.10 -16.19 8.32
C GLU A 568 -5.98 -15.71 9.49
N SER A 569 -5.78 -16.30 10.67
CA SER A 569 -6.57 -16.00 11.86
C SER A 569 -6.29 -14.62 12.44
N LEU A 570 -5.09 -14.08 12.24
CA LEU A 570 -4.71 -12.76 12.72
C LEU A 570 -4.06 -11.97 11.56
N PRO A 571 -4.30 -10.65 11.48
CA PRO A 571 -3.49 -9.81 10.62
C PRO A 571 -2.09 -9.63 11.22
N LYS A 572 -1.17 -9.19 10.37
CA LYS A 572 0.17 -8.76 10.74
C LYS A 572 0.27 -7.24 10.65
N LEU A 573 1.07 -6.66 11.51
CA LEU A 573 1.46 -5.26 11.42
C LEU A 573 2.33 -5.05 10.19
N ILE A 574 2.09 -3.97 9.46
CA ILE A 574 2.95 -3.55 8.35
C ILE A 574 4.20 -2.88 8.93
N LYS A 575 5.39 -3.29 8.47
CA LYS A 575 6.68 -2.74 8.88
C LYS A 575 7.18 -1.78 7.79
N ILE A 576 7.51 -0.54 8.15
CA ILE A 576 7.98 0.49 7.20
C ILE A 576 9.36 0.98 7.67
N LYS A 577 10.33 0.96 6.75
CA LYS A 577 11.73 1.27 7.02
C LYS A 577 11.99 2.70 7.49
#